data_AF-A0A848UE93-F1
#
_entry.id   AF-A0A848UE93-F1
#
_cell.length_a   1.000
_cell.length_b   1.000
_cell.length_c   1.000
_cell.angle_alpha   90.00
_cell.angle_beta   90.00
_cell.angle_gamma   90.00
#
_symmetry.space_group_name_H-M   'P 1'
#
loop_
_entity.id
_entity.type
_entity.pdbx_description
1 polymer ?
#
loop_
_entity_poly.entity_id
_entity_poly.type
_entity_poly.pdbx_seq_one_letter_code
_entity_poly.pdbx_strand_id
1 'polypeptide(L)'
;ACSAQDQSEILSAAQIAQGMTATALQDLNSLSIAQRTTSPRFVTWFGEYDESRFDKVTANFRMIEQALDEQTIRFDCGCDESGIYAYVYPSRPFEVFLCPAFRAAGIDGTDSKAGTIIHELSHFTVLAGTSDHVYSQFGAQSLAESDPATAVDNADNHEYFAENSPPLPILSAVNVPSTAQHAVLELSTPVAGSVVTDQSVTFQVSGARRIELDSVAGDADLTVYRDAGLTAEYCSSRSPDGLDTCEIFIDGTVYVEVTGFTDSAFSIRAVGPSSLPPEDITVLPVDVQVSGTLSPAQERIYSINGANHIELVSLAGDADLYVFDSLDRNEGTLLCASTAEPQDSVLDSCTLPADGATYYVFVIGYTDSEFTLVSSQVAALNDADFIVDMGRLTVGERVTRSIGQGQFHDYVLGNASAVEVRSDTGDVDLLIYGSPLYLGDSLLCDSSLASAQSTVDQCNLSSGDDQYVSVYGFEDSTYTIVGIALDGTRPPDDDPDGQNPPDSLSSSGGGLMNFWSLALLSLFIGRRVARQRRWAIA
;
A
#
# COMPACT_ATOMS: atom_id res chain seq x y z
N ALA A 1 -7.20 30.58 14.14
CA ALA A 1 -6.04 31.30 14.74
C ALA A 1 -4.88 30.33 14.92
N CYS A 2 -3.75 30.56 14.24
CA CYS A 2 -2.61 29.63 14.20
C CYS A 2 -1.57 29.91 15.30
N SER A 3 -0.99 28.86 15.88
CA SER A 3 0.15 29.01 16.80
C SER A 3 1.40 29.52 16.07
N ALA A 4 2.42 29.99 16.80
CA ALA A 4 3.67 30.41 16.18
C ALA A 4 4.40 29.26 15.47
N GLN A 5 4.25 28.03 15.97
CA GLN A 5 4.79 26.84 15.32
C GLN A 5 4.04 26.55 14.03
N ASP A 6 2.71 26.52 14.06
CA ASP A 6 1.89 26.32 12.85
C ASP A 6 2.24 27.35 11.79
N GLN A 7 2.38 28.63 12.17
CA GLN A 7 2.77 29.69 11.23
C GLN A 7 4.12 29.41 10.57
N SER A 8 5.12 28.94 11.33
CA SER A 8 6.43 28.61 10.78
C SER A 8 6.37 27.42 9.82
N GLU A 9 5.64 26.37 10.19
CA GLU A 9 5.51 25.16 9.37
C GLU A 9 4.71 25.43 8.09
N ILE A 10 3.62 26.20 8.18
CA ILE A 10 2.82 26.63 7.03
C ILE A 10 3.65 27.47 6.05
N LEU A 11 4.48 28.40 6.56
CA LEU A 11 5.34 29.20 5.69
C LEU A 11 6.37 28.34 4.95
N SER A 12 6.97 27.37 5.62
CA SER A 12 7.91 26.43 5.00
C SER A 12 7.19 25.52 3.99
N ALA A 13 6.02 24.98 4.34
CA ALA A 13 5.21 24.15 3.44
C ALA A 13 4.77 24.93 2.19
N ALA A 14 4.37 26.20 2.33
CA ALA A 14 4.00 27.05 1.19
C ALA A 14 5.20 27.32 0.25
N GLN A 15 6.41 27.47 0.78
CA GLN A 15 7.64 27.60 -0.04
C GLN A 15 7.97 26.30 -0.78
N ILE A 16 7.78 25.15 -0.13
CA ILE A 16 7.96 23.84 -0.78
C ILE A 16 6.89 23.64 -1.85
N ALA A 17 5.62 23.95 -1.57
CA ALA A 17 4.52 23.88 -2.53
C ALA A 17 4.78 24.75 -3.77
N GLN A 18 5.33 25.95 -3.59
CA GLN A 18 5.77 26.82 -4.67
C GLN A 18 6.84 26.13 -5.53
N GLY A 19 7.85 25.53 -4.91
CA GLY A 19 8.90 24.77 -5.59
C GLY A 19 8.38 23.55 -6.35
N MET A 20 7.50 22.75 -5.73
CA MET A 20 6.87 21.58 -6.34
C MET A 20 6.02 21.97 -7.55
N THR A 21 5.19 23.00 -7.43
CA THR A 21 4.32 23.49 -8.51
C THR A 21 5.14 24.08 -9.67
N ALA A 22 6.19 24.83 -9.37
CA ALA A 22 7.12 25.36 -10.39
C ALA A 22 7.85 24.24 -11.12
N THR A 23 8.31 23.21 -10.41
CA THR A 23 8.95 22.03 -10.99
C THR A 23 7.98 21.26 -11.87
N ALA A 24 6.77 20.97 -11.38
CA ALA A 24 5.70 20.32 -12.13
C ALA A 24 5.38 21.07 -13.44
N LEU A 25 5.27 22.40 -13.39
CA LEU A 25 5.03 23.23 -14.56
C LEU A 25 6.21 23.23 -15.53
N GLN A 26 7.44 23.33 -15.03
CA GLN A 26 8.65 23.26 -15.86
C GLN A 26 8.74 21.91 -16.58
N ASP A 27 8.50 20.83 -15.84
CA ASP A 27 8.50 19.45 -16.31
C ASP A 27 7.49 19.26 -17.45
N LEU A 28 6.23 19.69 -17.27
CA LEU A 28 5.20 19.65 -18.32
C LEU A 28 5.62 20.46 -19.56
N ASN A 29 6.18 21.66 -19.38
CA ASN A 29 6.61 22.50 -20.50
C ASN A 29 7.85 21.95 -21.23
N SER A 30 8.64 21.08 -20.58
CA SER A 30 9.84 20.47 -21.18
C SER A 30 9.51 19.36 -22.19
N LEU A 31 8.30 18.78 -22.12
CA LEU A 31 7.88 17.67 -22.96
C LEU A 31 7.58 18.10 -24.40
N SER A 32 8.31 17.53 -25.36
CA SER A 32 7.90 17.57 -26.77
C SER A 32 6.59 16.79 -26.97
N ILE A 33 5.85 17.09 -28.05
CA ILE A 33 4.57 16.43 -28.35
C ILE A 33 4.67 14.90 -28.30
N ALA A 34 5.77 14.32 -28.82
CA ALA A 34 6.00 12.88 -28.83
C ALA A 34 6.32 12.30 -27.44
N GLN A 35 6.85 13.09 -26.52
CA GLN A 35 7.16 12.65 -25.15
C GLN A 35 5.94 12.75 -24.23
N ARG A 36 4.97 13.62 -24.54
CA ARG A 36 3.73 13.75 -23.75
C ARG A 36 2.91 12.46 -23.71
N THR A 37 2.91 11.70 -24.81
CA THR A 37 2.17 10.43 -24.92
C THR A 37 2.73 9.31 -24.06
N THR A 38 3.97 9.42 -23.60
CA THR A 38 4.65 8.36 -22.86
C THR A 38 5.10 8.79 -21.47
N SER A 39 4.96 10.07 -21.09
CA SER A 39 5.40 10.59 -19.79
C SER A 39 4.85 9.76 -18.61
N PRO A 40 5.69 9.00 -17.86
CA PRO A 40 5.22 8.12 -16.79
C PRO A 40 4.51 8.90 -15.69
N ARG A 41 5.13 9.98 -15.19
CA ARG A 41 4.51 10.84 -14.18
C ARG A 41 3.18 11.44 -14.64
N PHE A 42 3.05 11.85 -15.90
CA PHE A 42 1.77 12.36 -16.40
C PHE A 42 0.72 11.26 -16.50
N VAL A 43 1.07 10.10 -17.06
CA VAL A 43 0.13 8.99 -17.26
C VAL A 43 -0.35 8.41 -15.92
N THR A 44 0.52 8.31 -14.92
CA THR A 44 0.14 7.80 -13.59
C THR A 44 -0.93 8.64 -12.91
N TRP A 45 -0.90 9.96 -13.05
CA TRP A 45 -1.81 10.87 -12.32
C TRP A 45 -2.92 11.48 -13.18
N PHE A 46 -2.80 11.45 -14.51
CA PHE A 46 -3.77 12.07 -15.42
C PHE A 46 -4.20 11.18 -16.58
N GLY A 47 -3.69 9.94 -16.63
CA GLY A 47 -4.10 8.93 -17.59
C GLY A 47 -3.50 9.11 -18.98
N GLU A 48 -4.05 8.36 -19.94
CA GLU A 48 -3.61 8.43 -21.34
C GLU A 48 -3.62 9.88 -21.87
N TYR A 49 -2.54 10.26 -22.56
CA TYR A 49 -2.39 11.59 -23.11
C TYR A 49 -3.54 11.97 -24.05
N ASP A 50 -4.08 13.14 -23.79
CA ASP A 50 -4.91 13.88 -24.72
C ASP A 50 -4.46 15.34 -24.66
N GLU A 51 -4.39 16.00 -25.82
CA GLU A 51 -3.89 17.37 -25.93
C GLU A 51 -4.69 18.35 -25.07
N SER A 52 -6.02 18.22 -25.03
CA SER A 52 -6.88 19.12 -24.25
C SER A 52 -6.73 18.92 -22.75
N ARG A 53 -6.57 17.67 -22.29
CA ARG A 53 -6.32 17.34 -20.89
C ARG A 53 -4.93 17.79 -20.45
N PHE A 54 -3.91 17.55 -21.26
CA PHE A 54 -2.54 18.00 -20.98
C PHE A 54 -2.46 19.54 -20.87
N ASP A 55 -3.12 20.25 -21.79
CA ASP A 55 -3.17 21.72 -21.74
C ASP A 55 -3.97 22.22 -20.52
N LYS A 56 -5.06 21.53 -20.12
CA LYS A 56 -5.80 21.82 -18.88
C LYS A 56 -4.90 21.70 -17.66
N VAL A 57 -4.21 20.57 -17.48
CA VAL A 57 -3.30 20.33 -16.35
C VAL A 57 -2.15 21.36 -16.33
N THR A 58 -1.54 21.64 -17.49
CA THR A 58 -0.48 22.65 -17.61
C THR A 58 -0.99 24.05 -17.23
N ALA A 59 -2.22 24.40 -17.63
CA ALA A 59 -2.85 25.65 -17.23
C ALA A 59 -3.17 25.69 -15.72
N ASN A 60 -3.64 24.59 -15.14
CA ASN A 60 -3.91 24.46 -13.71
C ASN A 60 -2.64 24.72 -12.89
N PHE A 61 -1.53 24.02 -13.19
CA PHE A 61 -0.24 24.23 -12.51
C PHE A 61 0.28 25.67 -12.68
N ARG A 62 0.12 26.28 -13.84
CA ARG A 62 0.49 27.69 -14.07
C ARG A 62 -0.33 28.64 -13.18
N MET A 63 -1.63 28.40 -13.04
CA MET A 63 -2.49 29.25 -12.20
C MET A 63 -2.18 29.07 -10.71
N ILE A 64 -1.92 27.85 -10.27
CA ILE A 64 -1.53 27.54 -8.88
C ILE A 64 -0.17 28.17 -8.55
N GLU A 65 0.82 28.04 -9.44
CA GLU A 65 2.15 28.65 -9.27
C GLU A 65 2.05 30.17 -9.18
N GLN A 66 1.29 30.79 -10.08
CA GLN A 66 1.04 32.23 -10.03
C GLN A 66 0.33 32.65 -8.72
N ALA A 67 -0.57 31.82 -8.19
CA ALA A 67 -1.24 32.09 -6.93
C ALA A 67 -0.27 32.06 -5.73
N LEU A 68 0.62 31.07 -5.69
CA LEU A 68 1.67 30.94 -4.68
C LEU A 68 2.68 32.11 -4.76
N ASP A 69 2.96 32.62 -5.96
CA ASP A 69 3.89 33.74 -6.19
C ASP A 69 3.30 35.12 -5.89
N GLU A 70 2.05 35.36 -6.29
CA GLU A 70 1.50 36.71 -6.42
C GLU A 70 0.38 37.03 -5.44
N GLN A 71 -0.28 36.02 -4.87
CA GLN A 71 -1.47 36.20 -4.03
C GLN A 71 -1.14 36.10 -2.55
N THR A 72 -2.00 36.69 -1.72
CA THR A 72 -1.94 36.50 -0.27
C THR A 72 -2.89 35.37 0.12
N ILE A 73 -2.33 34.20 0.41
CA ILE A 73 -3.07 33.03 0.89
C ILE A 73 -3.27 33.17 2.40
N ARG A 74 -4.50 33.00 2.85
CA ARG A 74 -4.88 33.08 4.27
C ARG A 74 -5.10 31.67 4.80
N PHE A 75 -4.39 31.34 5.88
CA PHE A 75 -4.52 30.07 6.56
C PHE A 75 -5.26 30.25 7.89
N ASP A 76 -6.31 29.46 8.12
CA ASP A 76 -7.02 29.41 9.39
C ASP A 76 -6.86 28.04 10.06
N CYS A 77 -6.14 28.01 11.18
CA CYS A 77 -5.94 26.82 12.00
C CYS A 77 -7.08 26.54 13.00
N GLY A 78 -8.28 27.10 12.78
CA GLY A 78 -9.43 26.96 13.67
C GLY A 78 -10.16 25.62 13.58
N CYS A 79 -9.87 24.80 12.55
CA CYS A 79 -10.49 23.49 12.38
C CYS A 79 -9.97 22.46 13.41
N ASP A 80 -10.90 21.72 14.00
CA ASP A 80 -10.69 20.67 15.00
C ASP A 80 -11.21 19.28 14.58
N GLU A 81 -11.62 19.11 13.32
CA GLU A 81 -12.13 17.84 12.77
C GLU A 81 -11.00 16.81 12.58
N SER A 82 -10.97 15.79 13.43
CA SER A 82 -9.97 14.71 13.37
C SER A 82 -10.03 13.95 12.04
N GLY A 83 -8.87 13.55 11.51
CA GLY A 83 -8.75 12.83 10.24
C GLY A 83 -8.83 13.71 8.99
N ILE A 84 -9.17 14.99 9.13
CA ILE A 84 -9.20 15.94 7.99
C ILE A 84 -7.89 16.72 7.92
N TYR A 85 -7.39 16.91 6.69
CA TYR A 85 -6.19 17.69 6.39
C TYR A 85 -6.53 19.18 6.28
N ALA A 86 -7.27 19.54 5.24
CA ALA A 86 -7.78 20.88 4.98
C ALA A 86 -9.14 20.78 4.28
N TYR A 87 -9.56 21.70 3.42
CA TYR A 87 -10.57 22.70 3.73
C TYR A 87 -10.53 24.00 2.93
N VAL A 88 -11.20 24.13 1.77
CA VAL A 88 -11.54 25.44 1.17
C VAL A 88 -13.00 25.58 0.78
N TYR A 89 -13.42 26.82 0.51
CA TYR A 89 -14.63 27.09 -0.26
C TYR A 89 -14.22 27.54 -1.67
N PRO A 90 -14.53 26.79 -2.76
CA PRO A 90 -14.07 27.08 -4.12
C PRO A 90 -14.33 28.51 -4.62
N SER A 91 -15.40 29.14 -4.15
CA SER A 91 -15.79 30.51 -4.52
C SER A 91 -15.22 31.61 -3.60
N ARG A 92 -14.36 31.27 -2.62
CA ARG A 92 -13.72 32.20 -1.66
C ARG A 92 -12.17 32.14 -1.73
N PRO A 93 -11.56 32.46 -2.88
CA PRO A 93 -10.10 32.54 -2.97
C PRO A 93 -9.56 33.68 -2.08
N PHE A 94 -8.46 33.54 -1.33
CA PHE A 94 -7.57 32.38 -1.14
C PHE A 94 -7.53 32.00 0.36
N GLU A 95 -8.65 31.49 0.89
CA GLU A 95 -8.78 31.12 2.30
C GLU A 95 -8.76 29.58 2.47
N VAL A 96 -7.76 29.07 3.19
CA VAL A 96 -7.54 27.64 3.47
C VAL A 96 -7.70 27.38 4.97
N PHE A 97 -8.52 26.39 5.33
CA PHE A 97 -8.82 25.99 6.70
C PHE A 97 -8.07 24.70 7.03
N LEU A 98 -7.13 24.77 7.97
CA LEU A 98 -6.22 23.67 8.29
C LEU A 98 -6.69 22.92 9.54
N CYS A 99 -6.84 21.61 9.40
CA CYS A 99 -7.36 20.68 10.39
C CYS A 99 -6.23 19.85 11.05
N PRO A 100 -6.52 19.01 12.06
CA PRO A 100 -5.51 18.22 12.78
C PRO A 100 -4.60 17.33 11.92
N ALA A 101 -5.08 16.68 10.86
CA ALA A 101 -4.23 15.76 10.07
C ALA A 101 -3.12 16.52 9.33
N PHE A 102 -3.39 17.75 8.86
CA PHE A 102 -2.37 18.62 8.29
C PHE A 102 -1.23 18.89 9.26
N ARG A 103 -1.51 19.06 10.56
CA ARG A 103 -0.46 19.32 11.57
C ARG A 103 0.43 18.09 11.78
N ALA A 104 -0.15 16.90 11.71
CA ALA A 104 0.54 15.62 11.86
C ALA A 104 1.35 15.21 10.62
N ALA A 105 1.00 15.75 9.44
CA ALA A 105 1.65 15.42 8.18
C ALA A 105 3.12 15.87 8.11
N GLY A 106 3.89 15.16 7.27
CA GLY A 106 5.23 15.56 6.85
C GLY A 106 5.21 16.92 6.13
N ILE A 107 6.33 17.63 6.12
CA ILE A 107 6.39 18.94 5.46
C ILE A 107 6.41 18.83 3.93
N ASP A 108 6.99 17.73 3.44
CA ASP A 108 7.11 17.24 2.07
C ASP A 108 6.91 15.71 2.06
N GLY A 109 7.02 15.08 0.88
CA GLY A 109 6.73 13.66 0.70
C GLY A 109 5.28 13.42 0.28
N THR A 110 4.77 12.22 0.54
CA THR A 110 3.39 11.82 0.22
C THR A 110 2.41 12.35 1.27
N ASP A 111 1.26 12.86 0.82
CA ASP A 111 0.20 13.42 1.69
C ASP A 111 0.75 14.48 2.67
N SER A 112 1.58 15.37 2.12
CA SER A 112 2.38 16.32 2.88
C SER A 112 1.67 17.66 3.08
N LYS A 113 2.14 18.46 4.04
CA LYS A 113 1.68 19.85 4.21
C LYS A 113 1.80 20.66 2.92
N ALA A 114 2.87 20.46 2.15
CA ALA A 114 3.07 21.13 0.87
C ALA A 114 2.08 20.62 -0.20
N GLY A 115 1.89 19.31 -0.31
CA GLY A 115 0.91 18.67 -1.18
C GLY A 115 -0.51 19.13 -0.89
N THR A 116 -0.91 19.12 0.38
CA THR A 116 -2.22 19.61 0.82
C THR A 116 -2.44 21.07 0.41
N ILE A 117 -1.43 21.94 0.50
CA ILE A 117 -1.58 23.32 0.01
C ILE A 117 -1.89 23.34 -1.50
N ILE A 118 -1.22 22.51 -2.29
CA ILE A 118 -1.46 22.42 -3.74
C ILE A 118 -2.87 21.87 -4.04
N HIS A 119 -3.28 20.82 -3.32
CA HIS A 119 -4.63 20.25 -3.35
C HIS A 119 -5.68 21.34 -3.15
N GLU A 120 -5.60 22.05 -2.03
CA GLU A 120 -6.58 23.06 -1.64
C GLU A 120 -6.61 24.27 -2.59
N LEU A 121 -5.45 24.68 -3.09
CA LEU A 121 -5.41 25.74 -4.08
C LEU A 121 -6.07 25.32 -5.40
N SER A 122 -5.95 24.04 -5.79
CA SER A 122 -6.55 23.53 -7.04
C SER A 122 -8.09 23.68 -7.03
N HIS A 123 -8.74 23.58 -5.88
CA HIS A 123 -10.20 23.72 -5.75
C HIS A 123 -10.73 25.12 -6.09
N PHE A 124 -9.93 26.19 -5.95
CA PHE A 124 -10.45 27.53 -6.20
C PHE A 124 -10.88 27.69 -7.67
N THR A 125 -12.13 28.12 -7.90
CA THR A 125 -12.70 28.23 -9.26
C THR A 125 -11.98 29.25 -10.14
N VAL A 126 -11.22 30.17 -9.54
CA VAL A 126 -10.38 31.15 -10.23
C VAL A 126 -9.03 30.57 -10.66
N LEU A 127 -8.66 29.39 -10.16
CA LEU A 127 -7.45 28.63 -10.51
C LEU A 127 -7.82 27.44 -11.38
N ALA A 128 -7.95 26.23 -10.81
CA ALA A 128 -8.24 25.00 -11.55
C ALA A 128 -9.69 24.53 -11.38
N GLY A 129 -10.35 24.84 -10.25
CA GLY A 129 -11.73 24.45 -9.99
C GLY A 129 -11.95 22.94 -9.91
N THR A 130 -10.95 22.20 -9.41
CA THR A 130 -11.02 20.75 -9.19
C THR A 130 -12.06 20.39 -8.12
N SER A 131 -12.48 19.14 -8.12
CA SER A 131 -13.34 18.52 -7.10
C SER A 131 -12.61 17.36 -6.43
N ASP A 132 -13.19 16.84 -5.35
CA ASP A 132 -12.75 15.60 -4.70
C ASP A 132 -13.56 14.41 -5.23
N HIS A 133 -13.09 13.81 -6.31
CA HIS A 133 -13.75 12.63 -6.89
C HIS A 133 -13.30 11.35 -6.18
N VAL A 134 -12.02 11.27 -5.83
CA VAL A 134 -11.40 10.16 -5.09
C VAL A 134 -10.27 10.71 -4.22
N TYR A 135 -9.96 9.97 -3.16
CA TYR A 135 -8.83 10.24 -2.28
C TYR A 135 -7.77 9.12 -2.38
N SER A 136 -6.55 9.40 -1.88
CA SER A 136 -5.37 8.51 -1.84
C SER A 136 -4.65 8.31 -3.17
N GLN A 137 -3.36 7.98 -3.12
CA GLN A 137 -2.56 7.66 -4.32
C GLN A 137 -3.17 6.55 -5.17
N PHE A 138 -3.63 5.46 -4.54
CA PHE A 138 -4.25 4.34 -5.24
C PHE A 138 -5.55 4.77 -5.94
N GLY A 139 -6.41 5.51 -5.23
CA GLY A 139 -7.66 6.03 -5.80
C GLY A 139 -7.40 6.96 -6.97
N ALA A 140 -6.45 7.89 -6.83
CA ALA A 140 -6.04 8.84 -7.85
C ALA A 140 -5.48 8.15 -9.11
N GLN A 141 -4.59 7.15 -8.95
CA GLN A 141 -4.06 6.33 -10.04
C GLN A 141 -5.16 5.53 -10.74
N SER A 142 -6.02 4.86 -9.97
CA SER A 142 -7.15 4.10 -10.53
C SER A 142 -8.12 5.00 -11.31
N LEU A 143 -8.36 6.22 -10.82
CA LEU A 143 -9.15 7.23 -11.54
C LEU A 143 -8.45 7.70 -12.82
N ALA A 144 -7.13 7.90 -12.79
CA ALA A 144 -6.35 8.24 -13.98
C ALA A 144 -6.39 7.13 -15.05
N GLU A 145 -6.41 5.86 -14.65
CA GLU A 145 -6.53 4.73 -15.57
C GLU A 145 -7.95 4.56 -16.12
N SER A 146 -8.97 4.69 -15.27
CA SER A 146 -10.36 4.36 -15.62
C SER A 146 -11.16 5.53 -16.19
N ASP A 147 -10.90 6.77 -15.74
CA ASP A 147 -11.54 8.00 -16.21
C ASP A 147 -10.57 9.21 -16.17
N PRO A 148 -9.67 9.33 -17.17
CA PRO A 148 -8.74 10.45 -17.29
C PRO A 148 -9.40 11.84 -17.30
N ALA A 149 -10.66 11.95 -17.74
CA ALA A 149 -11.37 13.23 -17.80
C ALA A 149 -11.73 13.72 -16.40
N THR A 150 -12.09 12.80 -15.51
CA THR A 150 -12.34 13.07 -14.09
C THR A 150 -11.02 13.21 -13.32
N ALA A 151 -9.96 12.47 -13.69
CA ALA A 151 -8.65 12.59 -13.06
C ALA A 151 -8.04 14.01 -13.16
N VAL A 152 -8.11 14.65 -14.34
CA VAL A 152 -7.68 16.06 -14.52
C VAL A 152 -8.61 17.08 -13.86
N ASP A 153 -9.66 16.62 -13.20
CA ASP A 153 -10.57 17.43 -12.37
C ASP A 153 -10.49 17.06 -10.89
N ASN A 154 -9.63 16.12 -10.50
CA ASN A 154 -9.46 15.68 -9.12
C ASN A 154 -8.32 16.44 -8.42
N ALA A 155 -8.55 16.93 -7.21
CA ALA A 155 -7.53 17.68 -6.46
C ALA A 155 -6.31 16.81 -6.07
N ASP A 156 -6.54 15.59 -5.56
CA ASP A 156 -5.48 14.62 -5.22
C ASP A 156 -4.57 14.28 -6.40
N ASN A 157 -5.10 14.21 -7.63
CA ASN A 157 -4.25 13.96 -8.81
C ASN A 157 -3.26 15.13 -9.07
N HIS A 158 -3.64 16.36 -8.73
CA HIS A 158 -2.73 17.51 -8.83
C HIS A 158 -1.72 17.53 -7.68
N GLU A 159 -2.14 17.16 -6.47
CA GLU A 159 -1.26 16.97 -5.31
C GLU A 159 -0.18 15.93 -5.62
N TYR A 160 -0.56 14.69 -5.95
CA TYR A 160 0.39 13.61 -6.15
C TYR A 160 1.29 13.81 -7.38
N PHE A 161 0.77 14.43 -8.45
CA PHE A 161 1.63 14.84 -9.55
C PHE A 161 2.69 15.84 -9.07
N ALA A 162 2.36 16.78 -8.18
CA ALA A 162 3.31 17.77 -7.68
C ALA A 162 4.31 17.19 -6.67
N GLU A 163 3.82 16.38 -5.71
CA GLU A 163 4.63 15.74 -4.67
C GLU A 163 5.66 14.77 -5.26
N ASN A 164 5.26 13.96 -6.23
CA ASN A 164 6.12 12.98 -6.90
C ASN A 164 6.90 12.10 -5.93
N SER A 165 6.18 11.51 -4.97
CA SER A 165 6.70 10.60 -3.95
C SER A 165 5.90 9.29 -3.97
N PRO A 166 6.48 8.15 -4.42
CA PRO A 166 7.85 8.00 -4.91
C PRO A 166 8.10 8.74 -6.24
N PRO A 167 9.37 9.11 -6.55
CA PRO A 167 9.69 9.84 -7.76
C PRO A 167 9.35 9.07 -9.04
N LEU A 168 8.51 9.68 -9.88
CA LEU A 168 8.25 9.27 -11.25
C LEU A 168 8.97 10.23 -12.21
N PRO A 169 9.59 9.72 -13.29
CA PRO A 169 10.23 10.58 -14.26
C PRO A 169 9.18 11.29 -15.13
N ILE A 170 9.40 12.57 -15.44
CA ILE A 170 8.54 13.30 -16.38
C ILE A 170 8.72 12.81 -17.81
N LEU A 171 9.95 12.52 -18.20
CA LEU A 171 10.24 11.90 -19.47
C LEU A 171 10.14 10.39 -19.30
N SER A 172 9.32 9.75 -20.13
CA SER A 172 9.57 8.35 -20.40
C SER A 172 10.99 8.25 -20.92
N ALA A 173 11.74 7.25 -20.48
CA ALA A 173 12.90 6.79 -21.24
C ALA A 173 12.39 6.54 -22.67
N VAL A 174 12.62 7.50 -23.56
CA VAL A 174 12.13 7.42 -24.93
C VAL A 174 12.82 6.19 -25.50
N ASN A 175 12.04 5.29 -26.11
CA ASN A 175 12.52 4.36 -27.13
C ASN A 175 13.05 5.18 -28.33
N VAL A 176 14.11 5.95 -28.12
CA VAL A 176 15.05 6.28 -29.17
C VAL A 176 15.86 5.01 -29.31
N PRO A 177 16.06 4.48 -30.52
CA PRO A 177 17.25 3.67 -30.75
C PRO A 177 18.47 4.60 -30.63
N SER A 178 18.81 4.98 -29.40
CA SER A 178 20.13 5.43 -29.04
C SER A 178 20.69 4.32 -28.18
N THR A 179 21.56 3.52 -28.77
CA THR A 179 22.63 2.88 -28.03
C THR A 179 23.36 3.96 -27.23
N ALA A 180 22.93 4.23 -25.99
CA ALA A 180 23.90 4.22 -24.91
C ALA A 180 24.50 2.83 -25.01
N GLN A 181 25.66 2.72 -25.65
CA GLN A 181 26.27 1.42 -25.90
C GLN A 181 26.85 0.98 -24.56
N HIS A 182 25.98 0.49 -23.68
CA HIS A 182 26.40 -0.30 -22.55
C HIS A 182 27.12 -1.52 -23.10
N ALA A 183 28.30 -1.81 -22.56
CA ALA A 183 29.01 -3.01 -22.96
C ALA A 183 28.15 -4.23 -22.62
N VAL A 184 28.00 -5.16 -23.57
CA VAL A 184 27.28 -6.40 -23.29
C VAL A 184 28.14 -7.24 -22.34
N LEU A 185 27.59 -7.53 -21.17
CA LEU A 185 28.20 -8.46 -20.22
C LEU A 185 27.61 -9.85 -20.49
N GLU A 186 28.41 -10.71 -21.14
CA GLU A 186 28.01 -12.09 -21.42
C GLU A 186 27.94 -12.91 -20.13
N LEU A 187 26.93 -13.77 -20.03
CA LEU A 187 26.74 -14.63 -18.86
C LEU A 187 27.97 -15.52 -18.61
N SER A 188 28.32 -15.66 -17.34
CA SER A 188 29.43 -16.47 -16.81
C SER A 188 30.83 -16.13 -17.34
N THR A 189 31.00 -15.04 -18.09
CA THR A 189 32.29 -14.59 -18.61
C THR A 189 32.74 -13.34 -17.86
N PRO A 190 33.77 -13.41 -16.99
CA PRO A 190 34.25 -12.23 -16.28
C PRO A 190 34.89 -11.22 -17.23
N VAL A 191 34.65 -9.95 -16.99
CA VAL A 191 35.20 -8.81 -17.73
C VAL A 191 36.03 -7.97 -16.79
N ALA A 192 37.31 -7.75 -17.13
CA ALA A 192 38.19 -6.87 -16.36
C ALA A 192 38.11 -5.43 -16.89
N GLY A 193 38.17 -4.44 -15.99
CA GLY A 193 38.11 -3.03 -16.32
C GLY A 193 38.80 -2.13 -15.30
N SER A 194 38.75 -0.82 -15.55
CA SER A 194 39.22 0.20 -14.62
C SER A 194 38.29 1.41 -14.65
N VAL A 195 38.08 2.03 -13.50
CA VAL A 195 37.26 3.24 -13.33
C VAL A 195 38.01 4.24 -12.46
N VAL A 196 37.95 5.52 -12.83
CA VAL A 196 38.58 6.61 -12.08
C VAL A 196 37.60 7.12 -11.02
N THR A 197 38.11 7.70 -9.95
CA THR A 197 37.30 8.34 -8.89
C THR A 197 36.21 9.24 -9.50
N ASP A 198 34.97 9.11 -9.00
CA ASP A 198 33.76 9.84 -9.44
C ASP A 198 33.41 9.66 -10.94
N GLN A 199 33.89 8.59 -11.58
CA GLN A 199 33.48 8.19 -12.93
C GLN A 199 32.75 6.85 -12.86
N SER A 200 32.01 6.53 -13.92
CA SER A 200 31.35 5.24 -14.05
C SER A 200 31.55 4.60 -15.42
N VAL A 201 31.44 3.28 -15.45
CA VAL A 201 31.39 2.47 -16.68
C VAL A 201 30.15 1.59 -16.62
N THR A 202 29.52 1.36 -17.77
CA THR A 202 28.17 0.78 -17.80
C THR A 202 28.07 -0.44 -18.71
N PHE A 203 27.29 -1.42 -18.26
CA PHE A 203 27.04 -2.69 -18.91
C PHE A 203 25.54 -2.96 -19.06
N GLN A 204 25.20 -3.84 -19.98
CA GLN A 204 23.85 -4.41 -20.07
C GLN A 204 23.97 -5.93 -20.08
N VAL A 205 23.03 -6.60 -19.42
CA VAL A 205 22.96 -8.05 -19.40
C VAL A 205 21.53 -8.52 -19.37
N SER A 206 21.21 -9.49 -20.23
CA SER A 206 19.90 -10.13 -20.26
C SER A 206 19.97 -11.47 -19.57
N GLY A 207 18.99 -11.76 -18.73
CA GLY A 207 18.88 -13.05 -18.03
C GLY A 207 20.03 -13.29 -17.06
N ALA A 208 20.53 -12.26 -16.38
CA ALA A 208 21.35 -12.46 -15.19
C ALA A 208 20.44 -12.71 -13.97
N ARG A 209 20.85 -13.60 -13.07
CA ARG A 209 20.27 -13.76 -11.71
C ARG A 209 21.17 -13.18 -10.64
N ARG A 210 22.46 -12.97 -10.92
CA ARG A 210 23.35 -12.25 -10.01
C ARG A 210 24.41 -11.47 -10.77
N ILE A 211 24.76 -10.28 -10.28
CA ILE A 211 25.97 -9.56 -10.68
C ILE A 211 26.98 -9.63 -9.55
N GLU A 212 28.22 -9.96 -9.88
CA GLU A 212 29.36 -10.02 -8.97
C GLU A 212 30.41 -9.03 -9.47
N LEU A 213 30.84 -8.10 -8.62
CA LEU A 213 31.89 -7.13 -8.90
C LEU A 213 33.00 -7.28 -7.84
N ASP A 214 34.21 -7.60 -8.31
CA ASP A 214 35.41 -7.75 -7.50
C ASP A 214 36.35 -6.56 -7.73
N SER A 215 36.58 -5.76 -6.69
CA SER A 215 37.52 -4.64 -6.67
C SER A 215 38.95 -5.16 -6.50
N VAL A 216 39.60 -5.50 -7.61
CA VAL A 216 40.98 -6.04 -7.66
C VAL A 216 42.02 -5.06 -7.10
N ALA A 217 41.79 -3.76 -7.26
CA ALA A 217 42.54 -2.68 -6.60
C ALA A 217 41.66 -1.43 -6.52
N GLY A 218 41.79 -0.63 -5.45
CA GLY A 218 40.90 0.50 -5.21
C GLY A 218 39.57 0.07 -4.60
N ASP A 219 38.53 0.86 -4.82
CA ASP A 219 37.18 0.70 -4.32
C ASP A 219 36.18 1.10 -5.42
N ALA A 220 35.56 0.10 -6.04
CA ALA A 220 34.56 0.27 -7.09
C ALA A 220 33.20 -0.26 -6.60
N ASP A 221 32.18 0.58 -6.68
CA ASP A 221 30.82 0.30 -6.24
C ASP A 221 29.96 -0.25 -7.38
N LEU A 222 29.02 -1.14 -7.04
CA LEU A 222 28.07 -1.75 -7.96
C LEU A 222 26.70 -1.09 -7.82
N THR A 223 26.07 -0.73 -8.94
CA THR A 223 24.64 -0.38 -9.00
C THR A 223 24.01 -1.03 -10.23
N VAL A 224 22.85 -1.66 -10.05
CA VAL A 224 22.06 -2.31 -11.10
C VAL A 224 20.77 -1.54 -11.27
N TYR A 225 20.29 -1.40 -12.51
CA TYR A 225 19.12 -0.64 -12.89
C TYR A 225 18.19 -1.48 -13.77
N ARG A 226 16.89 -1.18 -13.69
CA ARG A 226 15.84 -1.83 -14.50
C ARG A 226 15.75 -1.26 -15.92
N ASP A 227 16.35 -0.09 -16.16
CA ASP A 227 16.23 0.64 -17.42
C ASP A 227 17.58 1.11 -17.98
N ALA A 228 17.65 1.25 -19.30
CA ALA A 228 18.86 1.69 -20.01
C ALA A 228 19.28 3.13 -19.68
N GLY A 229 18.39 3.92 -19.08
CA GLY A 229 18.68 5.28 -18.66
C GLY A 229 19.44 5.36 -17.34
N LEU A 230 19.64 4.23 -16.63
CA LEU A 230 20.18 4.18 -15.27
C LEU A 230 19.36 5.07 -14.32
N THR A 231 18.03 5.02 -14.41
CA THR A 231 17.13 5.89 -13.65
C THR A 231 16.29 5.15 -12.61
N ALA A 232 16.06 3.86 -12.80
CA ALA A 232 15.33 2.97 -11.91
C ALA A 232 16.33 2.01 -11.26
N GLU A 233 16.98 2.46 -10.19
CA GLU A 233 17.88 1.63 -9.39
C GLU A 233 17.12 0.37 -8.93
N TYR A 234 17.72 -0.77 -9.20
CA TYR A 234 17.24 -2.10 -8.83
C TYR A 234 17.90 -2.58 -7.55
N CYS A 235 19.23 -2.45 -7.47
CA CYS A 235 20.05 -2.87 -6.35
C CYS A 235 21.39 -2.13 -6.39
N SER A 236 21.99 -1.84 -5.23
CA SER A 236 23.36 -1.34 -5.12
C SER A 236 24.13 -2.04 -4.00
N SER A 237 25.44 -2.17 -4.18
CA SER A 237 26.39 -2.69 -3.20
C SER A 237 27.64 -1.82 -3.20
N ARG A 238 28.12 -1.46 -2.00
CA ARG A 238 29.22 -0.51 -1.77
C ARG A 238 30.22 -1.01 -0.73
N SER A 239 30.78 -2.19 -0.98
CA SER A 239 31.64 -2.90 -0.05
C SER A 239 33.12 -2.51 -0.23
N PRO A 240 33.73 -1.78 0.72
CA PRO A 240 35.05 -1.16 0.52
C PRO A 240 36.24 -2.13 0.40
N ASP A 241 36.10 -3.38 0.89
CA ASP A 241 37.15 -4.40 0.89
C ASP A 241 36.64 -5.79 0.43
N GLY A 242 35.45 -5.84 -0.19
CA GLY A 242 34.72 -7.10 -0.42
C GLY A 242 34.10 -7.22 -1.80
N LEU A 243 33.53 -8.39 -2.10
CA LEU A 243 32.80 -8.63 -3.33
C LEU A 243 31.46 -7.89 -3.28
N ASP A 244 31.20 -7.02 -4.25
CA ASP A 244 29.90 -6.38 -4.43
C ASP A 244 28.96 -7.28 -5.22
N THR A 245 27.75 -7.50 -4.69
CA THR A 245 26.78 -8.40 -5.30
C THR A 245 25.39 -7.79 -5.39
N CYS A 246 24.68 -8.13 -6.47
CA CYS A 246 23.25 -7.84 -6.63
C CYS A 246 22.54 -9.06 -7.23
N GLU A 247 21.61 -9.64 -6.47
CA GLU A 247 20.71 -10.69 -6.93
C GLU A 247 19.58 -10.08 -7.78
N ILE A 248 19.22 -10.71 -8.89
CA ILE A 248 18.27 -10.23 -9.90
C ILE A 248 17.10 -11.21 -10.02
N PHE A 249 15.93 -10.74 -9.62
CA PHE A 249 14.66 -11.48 -9.63
C PHE A 249 13.71 -11.04 -10.75
N ILE A 250 14.13 -10.16 -11.64
CA ILE A 250 13.32 -9.69 -12.77
C ILE A 250 13.76 -10.31 -14.10
N ASP A 251 12.77 -10.60 -14.94
CA ASP A 251 13.00 -11.03 -16.31
C ASP A 251 13.36 -9.85 -17.21
N GLY A 252 14.25 -10.09 -18.17
CA GLY A 252 14.64 -9.10 -19.17
C GLY A 252 16.10 -8.66 -19.06
N THR A 253 16.37 -7.46 -19.58
CA THR A 253 17.71 -6.85 -19.57
C THR A 253 17.81 -5.90 -18.40
N VAL A 254 18.82 -6.11 -17.55
CA VAL A 254 19.23 -5.13 -16.55
C VAL A 254 20.47 -4.38 -17.02
N TYR A 255 20.67 -3.22 -16.44
CA TYR A 255 21.77 -2.32 -16.76
C TYR A 255 22.63 -2.13 -15.53
N VAL A 256 23.93 -2.29 -15.67
CA VAL A 256 24.86 -2.27 -14.54
C VAL A 256 25.76 -1.06 -14.67
N GLU A 257 25.92 -0.32 -13.60
CA GLU A 257 26.89 0.75 -13.45
C GLU A 257 27.94 0.34 -12.41
N VAL A 258 29.20 0.54 -12.77
CA VAL A 258 30.34 0.40 -11.87
C VAL A 258 30.93 1.78 -11.65
N THR A 259 30.91 2.28 -10.42
CA THR A 259 31.35 3.64 -10.06
C THR A 259 32.62 3.59 -9.24
N GLY A 260 33.63 4.37 -9.60
CA GLY A 260 34.87 4.44 -8.82
C GLY A 260 34.72 5.33 -7.60
N PHE A 261 34.67 4.76 -6.39
CA PHE A 261 34.83 5.53 -5.16
C PHE A 261 36.29 6.00 -4.99
N THR A 262 37.23 5.19 -5.44
CA THR A 262 38.62 5.58 -5.72
C THR A 262 39.04 5.14 -7.12
N ASP A 263 40.26 5.48 -7.54
CA ASP A 263 40.84 4.94 -8.77
C ASP A 263 40.99 3.43 -8.66
N SER A 264 40.18 2.69 -9.42
CA SER A 264 39.94 1.27 -9.18
C SER A 264 40.12 0.42 -10.43
N ALA A 265 40.66 -0.78 -10.24
CA ALA A 265 40.67 -1.86 -11.22
C ALA A 265 39.71 -2.96 -10.71
N PHE A 266 38.83 -3.44 -11.57
CA PHE A 266 37.76 -4.36 -11.18
C PHE A 266 37.64 -5.56 -12.12
N SER A 267 36.97 -6.61 -11.65
CA SER A 267 36.48 -7.75 -12.44
C SER A 267 34.98 -7.91 -12.19
N ILE A 268 34.17 -7.77 -13.24
CA ILE A 268 32.72 -7.93 -13.16
C ILE A 268 32.27 -9.21 -13.85
N ARG A 269 31.30 -9.92 -13.27
CA ARG A 269 30.72 -11.15 -13.81
C ARG A 269 29.21 -11.15 -13.61
N ALA A 270 28.47 -11.41 -14.70
CA ALA A 270 27.05 -11.73 -14.61
C ALA A 270 26.87 -13.25 -14.52
N VAL A 271 26.15 -13.69 -13.51
CA VAL A 271 25.70 -15.07 -13.34
C VAL A 271 24.30 -15.15 -13.91
N GLY A 272 24.07 -16.02 -14.89
CA GLY A 272 22.74 -16.27 -15.43
C GLY A 272 21.83 -16.95 -14.41
N PRO A 273 20.56 -17.28 -14.75
CA PRO A 273 19.92 -18.38 -14.08
C PRO A 273 20.92 -19.52 -14.18
N SER A 274 21.27 -20.09 -13.04
CA SER A 274 21.50 -21.51 -13.08
C SER A 274 20.32 -22.06 -13.87
N SER A 275 20.56 -22.63 -15.05
CA SER A 275 19.91 -23.91 -15.27
C SER A 275 20.35 -24.67 -14.04
N LEU A 276 19.53 -24.65 -12.99
CA LEU A 276 19.73 -25.53 -11.86
C LEU A 276 19.90 -26.86 -12.59
N PRO A 277 21.08 -27.50 -12.51
CA PRO A 277 21.11 -28.88 -12.94
C PRO A 277 19.90 -29.51 -12.23
N PRO A 278 19.12 -30.38 -12.90
CA PRO A 278 17.95 -31.02 -12.29
C PRO A 278 18.24 -31.74 -10.94
N GLU A 279 19.50 -31.71 -10.49
CA GLU A 279 20.03 -32.15 -9.21
C GLU A 279 19.78 -31.16 -8.04
N ASP A 280 19.49 -29.88 -8.27
CA ASP A 280 19.26 -28.88 -7.20
C ASP A 280 17.78 -28.59 -6.91
N ILE A 281 16.86 -29.06 -7.76
CA ILE A 281 15.41 -29.03 -7.50
C ILE A 281 15.04 -30.34 -6.83
N THR A 282 14.66 -30.27 -5.57
CA THR A 282 14.22 -31.47 -4.84
C THR A 282 12.74 -31.73 -5.15
N VAL A 283 12.39 -32.93 -5.62
CA VAL A 283 10.97 -33.32 -5.70
C VAL A 283 10.48 -33.50 -4.27
N LEU A 284 9.49 -32.69 -3.87
CA LEU A 284 8.80 -32.86 -2.59
C LEU A 284 7.58 -33.76 -2.81
N PRO A 285 7.59 -35.01 -2.31
CA PRO A 285 6.45 -35.89 -2.45
C PRO A 285 5.27 -35.39 -1.60
N VAL A 286 4.05 -35.68 -2.07
CA VAL A 286 2.83 -35.45 -1.30
C VAL A 286 2.87 -36.29 -0.01
N ASP A 287 2.47 -35.67 1.09
CA ASP A 287 2.42 -36.18 2.47
C ASP A 287 3.76 -36.68 3.03
N VAL A 288 4.87 -36.15 2.50
CA VAL A 288 6.22 -36.42 3.01
C VAL A 288 6.83 -35.13 3.53
N GLN A 289 6.97 -35.05 4.85
CA GLN A 289 7.66 -33.95 5.51
C GLN A 289 9.16 -34.06 5.27
N VAL A 290 9.77 -32.95 4.85
CA VAL A 290 11.22 -32.79 4.74
C VAL A 290 11.70 -31.75 5.75
N SER A 291 12.97 -31.80 6.09
CA SER A 291 13.62 -30.83 6.99
C SER A 291 14.88 -30.26 6.33
N GLY A 292 15.20 -29.01 6.64
CA GLY A 292 16.38 -28.35 6.09
C GLY A 292 16.92 -27.25 6.99
N THR A 293 18.11 -26.79 6.63
CA THR A 293 18.73 -25.60 7.22
C THR A 293 19.12 -24.61 6.13
N LEU A 294 19.09 -23.31 6.44
CA LEU A 294 19.41 -22.21 5.55
C LEU A 294 20.26 -21.18 6.30
N SER A 295 21.25 -20.61 5.64
CA SER A 295 21.89 -19.36 6.10
C SER A 295 21.13 -18.14 5.54
N PRO A 296 21.39 -16.92 6.04
CA PRO A 296 20.76 -15.71 5.52
C PRO A 296 20.93 -15.58 3.99
N ALA A 297 19.85 -15.24 3.31
CA ALA A 297 19.69 -15.17 1.86
C ALA A 297 19.93 -16.49 1.10
N GLN A 298 20.08 -17.63 1.80
CA GLN A 298 20.13 -18.93 1.16
C GLN A 298 18.72 -19.41 0.84
N GLU A 299 18.56 -20.06 -0.31
CA GLU A 299 17.31 -20.66 -0.74
C GLU A 299 17.40 -22.18 -0.91
N ARG A 300 16.26 -22.84 -0.80
CA ARG A 300 16.04 -24.21 -1.27
C ARG A 300 14.77 -24.26 -2.13
N ILE A 301 14.83 -25.09 -3.16
CA ILE A 301 13.79 -25.15 -4.19
C ILE A 301 13.22 -26.56 -4.23
N TYR A 302 11.90 -26.63 -4.18
CA TYR A 302 11.16 -27.87 -4.31
C TYR A 302 10.21 -27.81 -5.49
N SER A 303 10.05 -28.95 -6.17
CA SER A 303 8.96 -29.14 -7.12
C SER A 303 7.91 -30.05 -6.51
N ILE A 304 6.64 -29.66 -6.65
CA ILE A 304 5.48 -30.41 -6.16
C ILE A 304 4.56 -30.71 -7.33
N ASN A 305 4.07 -31.93 -7.38
CA ASN A 305 3.10 -32.36 -8.38
C ASN A 305 1.94 -33.05 -7.67
N GLY A 306 0.74 -32.52 -7.88
CA GLY A 306 -0.50 -33.09 -7.34
C GLY A 306 -0.82 -32.74 -5.89
N ALA A 307 -0.03 -31.92 -5.18
CA ALA A 307 -0.47 -31.34 -3.90
C ALA A 307 -1.41 -30.15 -4.15
N ASN A 308 -2.30 -29.86 -3.19
CA ASN A 308 -3.11 -28.64 -3.20
C ASN A 308 -2.96 -27.80 -1.92
N HIS A 309 -2.05 -28.18 -1.03
CA HIS A 309 -1.68 -27.43 0.16
C HIS A 309 -0.19 -27.65 0.45
N ILE A 310 0.47 -26.62 0.97
CA ILE A 310 1.87 -26.67 1.40
C ILE A 310 2.01 -25.92 2.73
N GLU A 311 2.80 -26.48 3.64
CA GLU A 311 3.08 -25.92 4.96
C GLU A 311 4.58 -25.93 5.25
N LEU A 312 5.10 -24.79 5.67
CA LEU A 312 6.46 -24.57 6.14
C LEU A 312 6.41 -24.21 7.62
N VAL A 313 7.25 -24.85 8.43
CA VAL A 313 7.41 -24.54 9.85
C VAL A 313 8.85 -24.14 10.12
N SER A 314 9.05 -22.92 10.60
CA SER A 314 10.35 -22.42 11.05
C SER A 314 10.64 -22.93 12.47
N LEU A 315 11.48 -23.97 12.58
CA LEU A 315 11.84 -24.58 13.87
C LEU A 315 12.81 -23.71 14.67
N ALA A 316 13.66 -22.95 13.98
CA ALA A 316 14.58 -21.95 14.52
C ALA A 316 14.92 -20.94 13.43
N GLY A 317 15.26 -19.70 13.81
CA GLY A 317 15.47 -18.63 12.84
C GLY A 317 14.16 -18.25 12.15
N ASP A 318 14.27 -17.82 10.90
CA ASP A 318 13.18 -17.29 10.10
C ASP A 318 13.34 -17.71 8.64
N ALA A 319 12.49 -18.63 8.22
CA ALA A 319 12.43 -19.14 6.86
C ALA A 319 11.04 -18.85 6.28
N ASP A 320 11.02 -18.21 5.12
CA ASP A 320 9.78 -17.80 4.46
C ASP A 320 9.42 -18.71 3.28
N LEU A 321 8.10 -18.82 3.06
CA LEU A 321 7.49 -19.63 2.03
C LEU A 321 7.03 -18.77 0.84
N TYR A 322 7.49 -19.14 -0.36
CA TYR A 322 6.96 -18.62 -1.62
C TYR A 322 6.60 -19.75 -2.58
N VAL A 323 5.47 -19.63 -3.27
CA VAL A 323 5.00 -20.64 -4.21
C VAL A 323 4.64 -20.02 -5.55
N PHE A 324 5.13 -20.62 -6.62
CA PHE A 324 4.93 -20.17 -7.99
C PHE A 324 4.45 -21.30 -8.90
N ASP A 325 3.73 -20.96 -9.97
CA ASP A 325 3.36 -21.89 -11.05
C ASP A 325 4.47 -22.09 -12.10
N SER A 326 5.57 -21.34 -12.00
CA SER A 326 6.74 -21.46 -12.85
C SER A 326 8.04 -21.16 -12.10
N LEU A 327 9.18 -21.60 -12.66
CA LEU A 327 10.51 -21.29 -12.11
C LEU A 327 10.98 -19.86 -12.39
N ASP A 328 10.22 -19.07 -13.15
CA ASP A 328 10.63 -17.74 -13.59
C ASP A 328 10.50 -16.67 -12.48
N ARG A 329 9.66 -16.96 -11.45
CA ARG A 329 9.46 -16.17 -10.21
C ARG A 329 9.04 -14.72 -10.41
N ASN A 330 8.07 -14.46 -11.29
CA ASN A 330 7.50 -13.13 -11.49
C ASN A 330 6.12 -12.97 -10.80
N GLU A 331 5.64 -11.73 -10.64
CA GLU A 331 4.35 -11.43 -9.99
C GLU A 331 3.15 -12.16 -10.61
N GLY A 332 3.16 -12.38 -11.93
CA GLY A 332 2.10 -13.10 -12.62
C GLY A 332 2.10 -14.61 -12.38
N THR A 333 3.18 -15.15 -11.80
CA THR A 333 3.38 -16.57 -11.50
C THR A 333 3.33 -16.86 -10.01
N LEU A 334 3.31 -15.82 -9.16
CA LEU A 334 3.25 -15.95 -7.70
C LEU A 334 1.84 -16.38 -7.29
N LEU A 335 1.74 -17.54 -6.67
CA LEU A 335 0.47 -18.06 -6.15
C LEU A 335 0.25 -17.60 -4.72
N CYS A 336 1.31 -17.61 -3.92
CA CYS A 336 1.24 -17.30 -2.50
C CYS A 336 2.64 -17.01 -1.97
N ALA A 337 2.71 -16.04 -1.05
CA ALA A 337 3.89 -15.68 -0.29
C ALA A 337 3.47 -15.47 1.16
N SER A 338 4.24 -16.00 2.11
CA SER A 338 4.17 -15.52 3.47
C SER A 338 5.04 -14.28 3.59
N THR A 339 4.46 -13.18 4.05
CA THR A 339 5.16 -11.89 4.23
C THR A 339 4.99 -11.36 5.65
N ALA A 340 4.64 -12.23 6.60
CA ALA A 340 4.59 -11.85 8.00
C ALA A 340 6.01 -11.50 8.48
N GLU A 341 6.14 -10.56 9.41
CA GLU A 341 7.46 -10.21 9.92
C GLU A 341 8.08 -11.42 10.68
N PRO A 342 9.43 -11.54 10.70
CA PRO A 342 10.18 -12.69 11.24
C PRO A 342 9.84 -13.16 12.67
N GLN A 343 9.13 -12.33 13.42
CA GLN A 343 8.76 -12.53 14.83
C GLN A 343 7.31 -12.99 15.01
N ASP A 344 6.52 -13.02 13.93
CA ASP A 344 5.06 -13.16 13.97
C ASP A 344 4.53 -14.45 13.32
N SER A 345 5.36 -15.20 12.57
CA SER A 345 4.95 -16.48 11.96
C SER A 345 5.98 -17.59 12.13
N VAL A 346 5.59 -18.66 12.84
CA VAL A 346 6.34 -19.92 12.91
C VAL A 346 5.83 -20.92 11.87
N LEU A 347 4.65 -20.68 11.29
CA LEU A 347 3.95 -21.56 10.37
C LEU A 347 3.45 -20.76 9.17
N ASP A 348 4.01 -21.06 8.01
CA ASP A 348 3.59 -20.50 6.74
C ASP A 348 2.84 -21.55 5.93
N SER A 349 1.76 -21.15 5.25
CA SER A 349 0.97 -22.08 4.46
C SER A 349 0.44 -21.45 3.19
N CYS A 350 0.27 -22.27 2.15
CA CYS A 350 -0.31 -21.85 0.89
C CYS A 350 -1.23 -22.93 0.31
N THR A 351 -2.41 -22.52 -0.14
CA THR A 351 -3.32 -23.37 -0.92
C THR A 351 -2.98 -23.27 -2.41
N LEU A 352 -3.00 -24.40 -3.11
CA LEU A 352 -2.62 -24.49 -4.52
C LEU A 352 -3.82 -24.93 -5.37
N PRO A 353 -3.93 -24.46 -6.62
CA PRO A 353 -4.99 -24.92 -7.50
C PRO A 353 -4.91 -26.44 -7.73
N ALA A 354 -6.05 -27.12 -7.60
CA ALA A 354 -6.17 -28.57 -7.84
C ALA A 354 -6.31 -28.88 -9.35
N ASP A 355 -5.47 -28.28 -10.17
CA ASP A 355 -5.49 -28.39 -11.64
C ASP A 355 -4.53 -29.45 -12.19
N GLY A 356 -3.72 -30.06 -11.32
CA GLY A 356 -2.72 -31.07 -11.68
C GLY A 356 -1.46 -30.49 -12.33
N ALA A 357 -1.24 -29.17 -12.24
CA ALA A 357 0.00 -28.54 -12.64
C ALA A 357 1.15 -28.90 -11.67
N THR A 358 2.38 -28.61 -12.11
CA THR A 358 3.56 -28.67 -11.24
C THR A 358 3.80 -27.27 -10.69
N TYR A 359 3.94 -27.16 -9.37
CA TYR A 359 4.26 -25.90 -8.70
C TYR A 359 5.69 -25.95 -8.14
N TYR A 360 6.25 -24.77 -7.92
CA TYR A 360 7.61 -24.59 -7.43
C TYR A 360 7.59 -23.82 -6.12
N VAL A 361 8.14 -24.45 -5.08
CA VAL A 361 8.20 -23.91 -3.73
C VAL A 361 9.62 -23.43 -3.45
N PHE A 362 9.72 -22.20 -2.98
CA PHE A 362 10.96 -21.58 -2.55
C PHE A 362 10.89 -21.37 -1.04
N VAL A 363 11.90 -21.90 -0.35
CA VAL A 363 12.12 -21.66 1.08
C VAL A 363 13.36 -20.80 1.19
N ILE A 364 13.23 -19.59 1.74
CA ILE A 364 14.30 -18.59 1.82
C ILE A 364 14.60 -18.31 3.28
N GLY A 365 15.87 -18.40 3.69
CA GLY A 365 16.28 -18.06 5.05
C GLY A 365 16.59 -16.57 5.16
N TYR A 366 15.87 -15.85 6.02
CA TYR A 366 16.17 -14.46 6.36
C TYR A 366 17.21 -14.36 7.48
N THR A 367 17.21 -15.35 8.37
CA THR A 367 18.29 -15.58 9.34
C THR A 367 18.86 -17.00 9.18
N ASP A 368 19.86 -17.38 9.99
CA ASP A 368 20.26 -18.79 10.09
C ASP A 368 19.06 -19.59 10.62
N SER A 369 18.49 -20.45 9.78
CA SER A 369 17.17 -21.04 9.99
C SER A 369 17.16 -22.55 9.87
N GLU A 370 16.36 -23.20 10.70
CA GLU A 370 16.00 -24.62 10.61
C GLU A 370 14.50 -24.72 10.33
N PHE A 371 14.10 -25.54 9.35
CA PHE A 371 12.70 -25.61 8.94
C PHE A 371 12.22 -27.04 8.65
N THR A 372 10.91 -27.24 8.65
CA THR A 372 10.26 -28.39 8.02
C THR A 372 9.25 -27.96 6.98
N LEU A 373 9.13 -28.71 5.90
CA LEU A 373 8.23 -28.43 4.79
C LEU A 373 7.44 -29.70 4.44
N VAL A 374 6.14 -29.59 4.26
CA VAL A 374 5.28 -30.70 3.83
C VAL A 374 4.27 -30.22 2.79
N SER A 375 4.09 -31.01 1.73
CA SER A 375 3.01 -30.81 0.77
C SER A 375 1.92 -31.85 1.01
N SER A 376 0.66 -31.49 0.86
CA SER A 376 -0.46 -32.40 1.12
C SER A 376 -1.52 -32.33 0.03
N GLN A 377 -2.22 -33.47 -0.15
CA GLN A 377 -3.50 -33.50 -0.84
C GLN A 377 -4.61 -33.41 0.19
N VAL A 378 -5.05 -32.21 0.46
CA VAL A 378 -6.31 -31.98 1.17
C VAL A 378 -7.40 -32.20 0.13
N ALA A 379 -8.12 -33.32 0.17
CA ALA A 379 -9.23 -33.53 -0.77
C ALA A 379 -10.10 -32.27 -0.84
N ALA A 380 -10.55 -31.83 -2.03
CA ALA A 380 -11.52 -30.74 -2.14
C ALA A 380 -12.67 -31.09 -1.20
N LEU A 381 -12.67 -30.45 -0.03
CA LEU A 381 -13.54 -30.85 1.06
C LEU A 381 -14.92 -30.47 0.57
N ASN A 382 -15.81 -31.46 0.46
CA ASN A 382 -17.21 -31.13 0.32
C ASN A 382 -17.55 -30.18 1.48
N ASP A 383 -18.42 -29.19 1.27
CA ASP A 383 -18.87 -28.19 2.26
C ASP A 383 -19.32 -28.79 3.62
N ALA A 384 -19.40 -30.11 3.74
CA ALA A 384 -19.70 -30.87 4.96
C ALA A 384 -18.48 -31.41 5.74
N ASP A 385 -17.27 -31.46 5.16
CA ASP A 385 -16.08 -32.08 5.79
C ASP A 385 -15.05 -31.06 6.33
N PHE A 386 -15.17 -29.76 6.01
CA PHE A 386 -14.51 -28.66 6.74
C PHE A 386 -15.46 -28.07 7.79
N ILE A 387 -16.09 -28.96 8.56
CA ILE A 387 -16.28 -28.64 9.96
C ILE A 387 -14.94 -29.02 10.63
N VAL A 388 -13.94 -28.12 10.58
CA VAL A 388 -13.26 -27.80 11.85
C VAL A 388 -14.41 -27.59 12.81
N ASP A 389 -14.43 -28.20 14.00
CA ASP A 389 -15.51 -28.14 14.99
C ASP A 389 -15.82 -26.69 15.41
N MET A 390 -16.25 -25.86 14.47
CA MET A 390 -16.75 -24.52 14.62
C MET A 390 -18.04 -24.76 15.36
N GLY A 391 -18.03 -24.37 16.63
CA GLY A 391 -19.22 -24.48 17.45
C GLY A 391 -20.34 -23.76 16.71
N ARG A 392 -21.47 -24.42 16.49
CA ARG A 392 -22.64 -23.68 16.00
C ARG A 392 -23.13 -22.82 17.16
N LEU A 393 -23.06 -21.50 17.01
CA LEU A 393 -23.63 -20.58 17.98
C LEU A 393 -25.12 -20.49 17.71
N THR A 394 -25.95 -20.93 18.66
CA THR A 394 -27.39 -20.75 18.53
C THR A 394 -27.76 -19.32 18.93
N VAL A 395 -28.65 -18.68 18.19
CA VAL A 395 -29.17 -17.35 18.57
C VAL A 395 -29.73 -17.39 20.00
N GLY A 396 -29.27 -16.47 20.84
CA GLY A 396 -29.63 -16.36 22.26
C GLY A 396 -28.82 -17.28 23.21
N GLU A 397 -28.00 -18.18 22.69
CA GLU A 397 -27.08 -18.99 23.49
C GLU A 397 -25.87 -18.17 23.92
N ARG A 398 -25.50 -18.25 25.20
CA ARG A 398 -24.28 -17.63 25.73
C ARG A 398 -23.21 -18.68 25.91
N VAL A 399 -22.07 -18.48 25.25
CA VAL A 399 -20.93 -19.38 25.32
C VAL A 399 -19.76 -18.64 25.97
N THR A 400 -19.31 -19.11 27.13
CA THR A 400 -18.15 -18.57 27.84
C THR A 400 -16.94 -19.48 27.67
N ARG A 401 -15.79 -18.94 27.26
CA ARG A 401 -14.54 -19.69 27.04
C ARG A 401 -13.31 -18.91 27.50
N SER A 402 -12.21 -19.63 27.70
CA SER A 402 -10.87 -19.05 27.86
C SER A 402 -10.11 -19.19 26.55
N ILE A 403 -9.39 -18.16 26.15
CA ILE A 403 -8.62 -18.11 24.90
C ILE A 403 -7.21 -17.58 25.22
N GLY A 404 -6.19 -18.21 24.66
CA GLY A 404 -4.82 -17.74 24.80
C GLY A 404 -4.49 -16.58 23.86
N GLN A 405 -3.45 -15.83 24.18
CA GLN A 405 -2.90 -14.81 23.27
C GLN A 405 -2.59 -15.39 21.89
N GLY A 406 -3.04 -14.72 20.83
CA GLY A 406 -2.83 -15.12 19.43
C GLY A 406 -3.71 -16.27 18.95
N GLN A 407 -4.66 -16.74 19.77
CA GLN A 407 -5.56 -17.83 19.41
C GLN A 407 -6.88 -17.33 18.86
N PHE A 408 -7.55 -18.20 18.09
CA PHE A 408 -8.88 -17.97 17.52
C PHE A 408 -9.87 -19.01 18.04
N HIS A 409 -11.12 -18.59 18.24
CA HIS A 409 -12.26 -19.48 18.40
C HIS A 409 -13.34 -19.14 17.38
N ASP A 410 -13.66 -20.12 16.54
CA ASP A 410 -14.54 -19.94 15.40
C ASP A 410 -15.93 -20.56 15.62
N TYR A 411 -16.94 -19.88 15.10
CA TYR A 411 -18.33 -20.27 15.18
C TYR A 411 -19.05 -20.06 13.85
N VAL A 412 -20.06 -20.89 13.59
CA VAL A 412 -21.05 -20.62 12.54
C VAL A 412 -22.32 -20.11 13.19
N LEU A 413 -22.82 -18.96 12.73
CA LEU A 413 -24.04 -18.35 13.21
C LEU A 413 -24.96 -17.98 12.03
N GLY A 414 -26.16 -18.55 12.00
CA GLY A 414 -27.21 -18.17 11.05
C GLY A 414 -28.41 -17.55 11.74
N ASN A 415 -29.26 -16.87 10.96
CA ASN A 415 -30.52 -16.25 11.43
C ASN A 415 -30.37 -15.21 12.57
N ALA A 416 -29.24 -14.51 12.64
CA ALA A 416 -28.96 -13.47 13.64
C ALA A 416 -28.90 -12.07 12.99
N SER A 417 -29.28 -11.01 13.72
CA SER A 417 -29.07 -9.61 13.31
C SER A 417 -27.79 -9.00 13.84
N ALA A 418 -27.17 -9.63 14.85
CA ALA A 418 -25.91 -9.16 15.41
C ALA A 418 -25.21 -10.30 16.18
N VAL A 419 -23.92 -10.11 16.42
CA VAL A 419 -23.13 -10.92 17.36
C VAL A 419 -22.50 -9.96 18.37
N GLU A 420 -22.54 -10.35 19.63
CA GLU A 420 -21.89 -9.63 20.72
C GLU A 420 -20.90 -10.57 21.41
N VAL A 421 -19.67 -10.10 21.61
CA VAL A 421 -18.70 -10.74 22.50
C VAL A 421 -18.37 -9.79 23.64
N ARG A 422 -18.27 -10.32 24.86
CA ARG A 422 -17.83 -9.57 26.03
C ARG A 422 -16.54 -10.16 26.56
N SER A 423 -15.52 -9.33 26.67
CA SER A 423 -14.26 -9.61 27.35
C SER A 423 -14.51 -9.60 28.88
N ASP A 424 -14.57 -10.78 29.49
CA ASP A 424 -14.75 -10.94 30.94
C ASP A 424 -13.40 -10.76 31.68
N THR A 425 -12.29 -11.16 31.04
CA THR A 425 -10.90 -10.80 31.43
C THR A 425 -10.05 -10.67 30.17
N GLY A 426 -9.04 -9.80 30.20
CA GLY A 426 -8.14 -9.58 29.07
C GLY A 426 -8.81 -8.78 27.94
N ASP A 427 -8.41 -9.04 26.70
CA ASP A 427 -8.92 -8.37 25.50
C ASP A 427 -9.15 -9.37 24.37
N VAL A 428 -10.40 -9.42 23.89
CA VAL A 428 -10.78 -10.23 22.73
C VAL A 428 -11.51 -9.38 21.72
N ASP A 429 -11.21 -9.61 20.45
CA ASP A 429 -11.84 -8.89 19.35
C ASP A 429 -12.72 -9.83 18.53
N LEU A 430 -13.72 -9.25 17.87
CA LEU A 430 -14.71 -9.96 17.07
C LEU A 430 -14.52 -9.66 15.59
N LEU A 431 -14.39 -10.72 14.81
CA LEU A 431 -14.23 -10.69 13.37
C LEU A 431 -15.36 -11.51 12.73
N ILE A 432 -16.04 -10.93 11.73
CA ILE A 432 -17.13 -11.59 11.01
C ILE A 432 -16.80 -11.69 9.53
N TYR A 433 -16.95 -12.89 8.96
CA TYR A 433 -16.71 -13.16 7.55
C TYR A 433 -17.96 -13.69 6.87
N GLY A 434 -18.12 -13.32 5.59
CA GLY A 434 -19.18 -13.82 4.70
C GLY A 434 -18.86 -15.15 4.03
N SER A 435 -17.68 -15.72 4.30
CA SER A 435 -17.17 -16.96 3.70
C SER A 435 -16.39 -17.78 4.73
N PRO A 436 -16.45 -19.13 4.70
CA PRO A 436 -15.67 -19.99 5.59
C PRO A 436 -14.16 -19.98 5.29
N LEU A 437 -13.76 -19.29 4.21
CA LEU A 437 -12.37 -19.24 3.75
C LEU A 437 -11.56 -18.12 4.40
N TYR A 438 -12.17 -17.30 5.27
CA TYR A 438 -11.52 -16.23 6.04
C TYR A 438 -10.62 -15.29 5.20
N LEU A 439 -10.97 -15.09 3.93
CA LEU A 439 -10.25 -14.21 3.02
C LEU A 439 -10.58 -12.75 3.36
N GLY A 440 -9.61 -11.84 3.24
CA GLY A 440 -9.77 -10.43 3.61
C GLY A 440 -10.87 -9.70 2.83
N ASP A 441 -11.18 -10.13 1.62
CA ASP A 441 -12.29 -9.60 0.80
C ASP A 441 -13.68 -10.06 1.29
N SER A 442 -13.73 -11.03 2.21
CA SER A 442 -14.96 -11.54 2.83
C SER A 442 -15.20 -11.00 4.25
N LEU A 443 -14.33 -10.15 4.79
CA LEU A 443 -14.49 -9.54 6.11
C LEU A 443 -15.65 -8.54 6.10
N LEU A 444 -16.67 -8.81 6.90
CA LEU A 444 -17.90 -8.03 7.01
C LEU A 444 -17.88 -7.06 8.19
N CYS A 445 -17.20 -7.43 9.27
CA CYS A 445 -17.09 -6.61 10.46
C CYS A 445 -15.82 -6.96 11.24
N ASP A 446 -15.18 -5.92 11.77
CA ASP A 446 -14.01 -6.00 12.63
C ASP A 446 -14.22 -4.99 13.76
N SER A 447 -14.26 -5.48 14.99
CA SER A 447 -14.33 -4.64 16.18
C SER A 447 -13.03 -4.80 16.96
N SER A 448 -12.09 -3.91 16.66
CA SER A 448 -10.72 -3.95 17.18
C SER A 448 -10.49 -2.97 18.35
N LEU A 449 -11.51 -2.75 19.19
CA LEU A 449 -11.44 -1.77 20.27
C LEU A 449 -10.89 -2.43 21.52
N ALA A 450 -9.78 -1.90 22.03
CA ALA A 450 -9.17 -2.45 23.24
C ALA A 450 -10.14 -2.51 24.43
N SER A 451 -10.03 -3.56 25.26
CA SER A 451 -10.90 -3.81 26.42
C SER A 451 -10.95 -2.69 27.45
N ALA A 452 -9.91 -1.84 27.50
CA ALA A 452 -9.87 -0.64 28.33
C ALA A 452 -10.84 0.47 27.86
N GLN A 453 -11.32 0.38 26.61
CA GLN A 453 -12.25 1.31 25.96
C GLN A 453 -13.65 0.71 25.83
N SER A 454 -13.75 -0.58 25.49
CA SER A 454 -15.00 -1.33 25.49
C SER A 454 -14.75 -2.76 25.91
N THR A 455 -15.44 -3.25 26.94
CA THR A 455 -15.41 -4.68 27.27
C THR A 455 -16.39 -5.49 26.43
N VAL A 456 -17.16 -4.84 25.55
CA VAL A 456 -18.21 -5.45 24.73
C VAL A 456 -18.03 -5.02 23.29
N ASP A 457 -17.90 -5.99 22.41
CA ASP A 457 -17.73 -5.81 20.99
C ASP A 457 -18.93 -6.39 20.25
N GLN A 458 -19.48 -5.60 19.32
CA GLN A 458 -20.71 -5.96 18.63
C GLN A 458 -20.63 -5.68 17.13
N CYS A 459 -20.98 -6.68 16.35
CA CYS A 459 -21.12 -6.59 14.90
C CYS A 459 -22.56 -6.80 14.47
N ASN A 460 -23.11 -5.87 13.67
CA ASN A 460 -24.43 -6.03 13.08
C ASN A 460 -24.35 -6.85 11.78
N LEU A 461 -25.28 -7.77 11.61
CA LEU A 461 -25.36 -8.69 10.46
C LEU A 461 -26.50 -8.28 9.54
N SER A 462 -26.25 -8.32 8.24
CA SER A 462 -27.17 -7.84 7.20
C SER A 462 -28.05 -8.95 6.58
N SER A 463 -27.80 -10.23 6.90
CA SER A 463 -28.50 -11.37 6.31
C SER A 463 -28.90 -12.43 7.35
N GLY A 464 -29.87 -13.28 7.01
CA GLY A 464 -30.25 -14.46 7.80
C GLY A 464 -29.46 -15.73 7.44
N ASP A 465 -28.56 -15.63 6.46
CA ASP A 465 -27.71 -16.75 6.02
C ASP A 465 -26.60 -17.02 7.05
N ASP A 466 -25.97 -18.19 6.98
CA ASP A 466 -24.88 -18.57 7.89
C ASP A 466 -23.68 -17.62 7.69
N GLN A 467 -23.21 -17.03 8.79
CA GLN A 467 -22.03 -16.16 8.89
C GLN A 467 -20.95 -16.85 9.72
N TYR A 468 -19.69 -16.50 9.45
CA TYR A 468 -18.53 -17.11 10.08
C TYR A 468 -17.93 -16.12 11.07
N VAL A 469 -18.02 -16.47 12.35
CA VAL A 469 -17.71 -15.60 13.49
C VAL A 469 -16.41 -16.08 14.09
N SER A 470 -15.42 -15.21 14.20
CA SER A 470 -14.14 -15.52 14.85
C SER A 470 -13.91 -14.59 16.03
N VAL A 471 -13.51 -15.16 17.17
CA VAL A 471 -13.06 -14.42 18.35
C VAL A 471 -11.57 -14.57 18.47
N TYR A 472 -10.84 -13.46 18.48
CA TYR A 472 -9.39 -13.44 18.55
C TYR A 472 -8.91 -12.93 19.92
N GLY A 473 -7.98 -13.65 20.56
CA GLY A 473 -7.40 -13.24 21.82
C GLY A 473 -6.16 -12.36 21.63
N PHE A 474 -6.26 -11.06 21.91
CA PHE A 474 -5.09 -10.16 21.90
C PHE A 474 -4.15 -10.41 23.07
N GLU A 475 -4.68 -10.93 24.18
CA GLU A 475 -3.95 -11.45 25.32
C GLU A 475 -4.69 -12.67 25.91
N ASP A 476 -4.09 -13.35 26.91
CA ASP A 476 -4.75 -14.45 27.61
C ASP A 476 -6.04 -13.96 28.27
N SER A 477 -7.18 -14.40 27.74
CA SER A 477 -8.48 -13.79 27.98
C SER A 477 -9.57 -14.80 28.32
N THR A 478 -10.65 -14.32 28.93
CA THR A 478 -11.91 -15.06 29.05
C THR A 478 -13.01 -14.19 28.51
N TYR A 479 -13.92 -14.79 27.73
CA TYR A 479 -14.96 -14.04 27.05
C TYR A 479 -16.28 -14.80 27.04
N THR A 480 -17.37 -14.06 26.84
CA THR A 480 -18.72 -14.58 26.63
C THR A 480 -19.27 -14.06 25.31
N ILE A 481 -19.66 -14.97 24.40
CA ILE A 481 -20.25 -14.63 23.09
C ILE A 481 -21.74 -14.99 23.01
N VAL A 482 -22.53 -14.18 22.31
CA VAL A 482 -23.96 -14.40 22.05
C VAL A 482 -24.40 -13.89 20.67
N GLY A 483 -25.21 -14.69 19.96
CA GLY A 483 -25.91 -14.25 18.75
C GLY A 483 -27.26 -13.60 19.08
N ILE A 484 -27.59 -12.48 18.44
CA ILE A 484 -28.82 -11.71 18.67
C ILE A 484 -29.82 -11.95 17.53
N ALA A 485 -31.09 -12.21 17.88
CA ALA A 485 -32.15 -12.54 16.91
C ALA A 485 -32.56 -11.35 16.04
N LEU A 486 -32.98 -11.65 14.79
CA LEU A 486 -33.45 -10.69 13.78
C LEU A 486 -34.60 -9.77 14.21
N ASP A 487 -35.33 -10.09 15.30
CA ASP A 487 -36.43 -9.28 15.83
C ASP A 487 -36.08 -8.45 17.08
N GLY A 488 -34.82 -8.43 17.49
CA GLY A 488 -34.34 -7.64 18.63
C GLY A 488 -34.81 -8.13 20.00
N THR A 489 -35.44 -9.31 20.12
CA THR A 489 -35.79 -9.86 21.43
C THR A 489 -34.60 -10.61 22.05
N ARG A 490 -33.97 -9.97 23.04
CA ARG A 490 -33.04 -10.64 23.98
C ARG A 490 -33.83 -11.71 24.75
N PRO A 491 -33.37 -12.98 24.84
CA PRO A 491 -33.93 -13.93 25.81
C PRO A 491 -33.78 -13.34 27.22
N PRO A 492 -34.65 -13.69 28.18
CA PRO A 492 -34.59 -13.10 29.51
C PRO A 492 -33.22 -13.34 30.12
N ASP A 493 -32.57 -12.27 30.57
CA ASP A 493 -31.40 -12.36 31.42
C ASP A 493 -31.80 -13.05 32.72
N ASP A 494 -31.25 -14.25 32.96
CA ASP A 494 -31.01 -14.72 34.32
C ASP A 494 -29.86 -13.88 34.91
N ASP A 495 -30.16 -12.62 35.20
CA ASP A 495 -29.35 -11.79 36.10
C ASP A 495 -29.85 -12.05 37.54
N PRO A 496 -29.03 -12.63 38.43
CA PRO A 496 -29.44 -12.90 39.81
C PRO A 496 -29.61 -11.64 40.67
N ASP A 497 -29.27 -10.44 40.18
CA ASP A 497 -29.37 -9.20 40.97
C ASP A 497 -30.22 -8.11 40.28
N GLY A 498 -31.49 -8.44 40.04
CA GLY A 498 -32.49 -7.45 39.63
C GLY A 498 -32.75 -6.35 40.67
N GLN A 499 -32.48 -5.10 40.29
CA GLN A 499 -33.18 -3.92 40.83
C GLN A 499 -33.49 -2.92 39.71
N ASN A 500 -34.74 -2.95 39.22
CA ASN A 500 -35.43 -1.79 38.65
C ASN A 500 -36.46 -1.32 39.69
N PRO A 501 -36.85 -0.02 39.78
CA PRO A 501 -37.62 0.69 38.72
C PRO A 501 -37.56 2.25 38.78
N PRO A 502 -38.49 3.07 38.21
CA PRO A 502 -39.43 2.88 37.09
C PRO A 502 -39.44 3.99 36.00
N ASP A 503 -39.88 3.57 34.81
CA ASP A 503 -40.83 4.19 33.85
C ASP A 503 -41.15 5.69 33.88
N SER A 504 -41.16 6.32 32.68
CA SER A 504 -42.41 6.91 32.15
C SER A 504 -42.39 7.30 30.66
N LEU A 505 -43.38 6.74 29.95
CA LEU A 505 -44.34 7.38 29.05
C LEU A 505 -43.96 7.80 27.61
N SER A 506 -44.62 7.07 26.72
CA SER A 506 -45.07 7.32 25.34
C SER A 506 -45.54 8.73 24.96
N SER A 507 -45.36 9.11 23.69
CA SER A 507 -46.38 9.59 22.72
C SER A 507 -45.66 10.21 21.50
N SER A 508 -45.78 9.65 20.29
CA SER A 508 -46.80 9.88 19.25
C SER A 508 -46.83 11.29 18.62
N GLY A 509 -46.86 11.35 17.28
CA GLY A 509 -47.38 12.51 16.54
C GLY A 509 -46.59 12.89 15.29
N GLY A 510 -47.08 12.47 14.11
CA GLY A 510 -46.61 12.98 12.82
C GLY A 510 -47.18 14.37 12.47
N GLY A 511 -46.68 14.97 11.39
CA GLY A 511 -47.28 16.18 10.81
C GLY A 511 -46.44 16.85 9.72
N LEU A 512 -46.92 16.73 8.48
CA LEU A 512 -46.54 17.49 7.28
C LEU A 512 -46.80 19.00 7.44
N MET A 513 -46.00 19.86 6.77
CA MET A 513 -46.50 20.94 5.88
C MET A 513 -45.38 21.80 5.23
N ASN A 514 -45.56 22.06 3.94
CA ASN A 514 -44.86 23.04 3.09
C ASN A 514 -45.07 24.51 3.53
N PHE A 515 -44.20 25.46 3.10
CA PHE A 515 -44.51 26.52 2.11
C PHE A 515 -43.54 27.74 2.04
N TRP A 516 -43.34 28.24 0.79
CA TRP A 516 -42.96 29.60 0.26
C TRP A 516 -41.69 30.32 0.80
N SER A 517 -40.61 30.54 0.00
CA SER A 517 -40.37 31.55 -1.07
C SER A 517 -39.54 32.75 -0.63
N LEU A 518 -38.46 33.09 -1.36
CA LEU A 518 -38.27 34.36 -2.11
C LEU A 518 -36.81 34.55 -2.55
N ALA A 519 -36.67 34.99 -3.79
CA ALA A 519 -35.44 35.40 -4.46
C ALA A 519 -35.03 36.84 -4.11
N LEU A 520 -33.75 37.18 -4.26
CA LEU A 520 -33.33 38.47 -4.83
C LEU A 520 -31.86 38.48 -5.30
N LEU A 521 -31.72 38.99 -6.52
CA LEU A 521 -30.54 39.21 -7.35
C LEU A 521 -29.80 40.49 -6.93
N SER A 522 -28.47 40.58 -7.12
CA SER A 522 -27.78 41.83 -7.49
C SER A 522 -26.34 41.58 -8.00
N LEU A 523 -26.10 42.00 -9.25
CA LEU A 523 -24.80 42.15 -9.91
C LEU A 523 -24.05 43.40 -9.41
N PHE A 524 -22.71 43.37 -9.41
CA PHE A 524 -21.88 44.54 -9.74
C PHE A 524 -20.61 44.14 -10.53
N ILE A 525 -20.29 44.96 -11.53
CA ILE A 525 -19.18 44.83 -12.50
C ILE A 525 -18.02 45.77 -12.11
N GLY A 526 -16.80 45.22 -12.07
CA GLY A 526 -15.58 45.75 -12.72
C GLY A 526 -14.76 46.88 -12.07
N ARG A 527 -13.46 46.65 -11.87
CA ARG A 527 -12.32 47.24 -12.64
C ARG A 527 -10.96 46.97 -11.98
N ARG A 528 -9.98 46.63 -12.82
CA ARG A 528 -8.53 46.54 -12.52
C ARG A 528 -7.93 47.91 -12.15
N VAL A 529 -7.01 47.93 -11.18
CA VAL A 529 -5.92 48.91 -11.05
C VAL A 529 -4.67 48.18 -10.57
N ALA A 530 -3.54 48.43 -11.24
CA ALA A 530 -2.22 47.95 -10.86
C ALA A 530 -1.54 48.92 -9.87
N ARG A 531 -0.86 48.39 -8.82
CA ARG A 531 0.51 48.77 -8.41
C ARG A 531 0.96 48.19 -7.05
N GLN A 532 2.16 47.61 -7.11
CA GLN A 532 3.27 47.62 -6.14
C GLN A 532 3.18 46.84 -4.80
N ARG A 533 4.05 45.82 -4.76
CA ARG A 533 4.71 45.12 -3.65
C ARG A 533 4.75 45.90 -2.32
N ARG A 534 4.23 45.27 -1.27
CA ARG A 534 4.76 45.30 0.11
C ARG A 534 4.03 44.22 0.92
N TRP A 535 4.80 43.27 1.45
CA TRP A 535 4.37 42.25 2.40
C TRP A 535 3.81 42.92 3.67
N ALA A 536 2.61 42.53 4.07
CA ALA A 536 2.02 42.90 5.35
C ALA A 536 1.33 41.69 5.97
N ILE A 537 1.85 41.27 7.11
CA ILE A 537 1.32 40.22 7.99
C ILE A 537 0.22 40.86 8.85
N ALA A 538 -0.94 40.21 8.94
CA ALA A 538 -1.97 40.49 9.93
C ALA A 538 -2.41 39.18 10.57
#